data_AF-A0A2E5KU91-F1
#
_entry.id   AF-A0A2E5KU91-F1
#
_cell.length_a   1.000
_cell.length_b   1.000
_cell.length_c   1.000
_cell.angle_alpha   90.00
_cell.angle_beta   90.00
_cell.angle_gamma   90.00
#
_symmetry.space_group_name_H-M   'P 1'
#
loop_
_entity.id
_entity.type
_entity.pdbx_description
1 polymer ?
#
loop_
_entity_poly.entity_id
_entity_poly.type
_entity_poly.pdbx_seq_one_letter_code
_entity_poly.pdbx_strand_id
1 'polypeptide(L)'
;MSNLTEERLTPDCSKCHALCCVALEFDWPHYKKPPGEPCKNLTEDFKCSIFDRLEEEGYSEFRSHNCYGAGQSIAQAVEGATGCSWRDGAHIKNVEFSEYLKLFADIHEKLTGRPAPRKEKAPRETVSEQPATST
;
A
#
# COMPACT_ATOMS: atom_id res chain seq x y z
N MET A 1 31.90 11.46 -2.57
CA MET A 1 30.61 12.07 -2.93
C MET A 1 29.80 11.01 -3.64
N SER A 2 29.06 10.22 -2.87
CA SER A 2 28.18 9.18 -3.41
C SER A 2 26.76 9.64 -3.16
N ASN A 3 26.01 9.74 -4.26
CA ASN A 3 24.68 10.29 -4.39
C ASN A 3 23.64 9.33 -3.77
N LEU A 4 23.73 9.12 -2.45
CA LEU A 4 22.94 8.17 -1.66
C LEU A 4 21.42 8.46 -1.66
N THR A 5 20.97 9.51 -2.33
CA THR A 5 19.57 9.98 -2.30
C THR A 5 18.74 9.62 -3.53
N GLU A 6 19.33 9.44 -4.73
CA GLU A 6 18.55 9.17 -5.95
C GLU A 6 18.28 7.67 -6.19
N GLU A 7 19.26 6.79 -5.95
CA GLU A 7 19.08 5.32 -6.12
C GLU A 7 18.07 4.75 -5.12
N ARG A 8 17.94 5.35 -3.93
CA ARG A 8 17.01 4.91 -2.87
C ARG A 8 15.54 5.23 -3.13
N LEU A 9 15.23 6.07 -4.13
CA LEU A 9 13.87 6.50 -4.44
C LEU A 9 13.30 5.85 -5.71
N THR A 10 14.02 4.88 -6.28
CA THR A 10 13.57 4.12 -7.45
C THR A 10 12.78 2.88 -7.00
N PRO A 11 11.49 2.77 -7.38
CA PRO A 11 10.72 1.57 -7.10
C PRO A 11 11.24 0.35 -7.86
N ASP A 12 11.41 -0.75 -7.14
CA ASP A 12 11.64 -2.09 -7.66
C ASP A 12 10.53 -3.00 -7.12
N CYS A 13 9.41 -3.03 -7.85
CA CYS A 13 8.24 -3.82 -7.47
C CYS A 13 8.54 -5.32 -7.39
N SER A 14 9.62 -5.82 -8.02
CA SER A 14 10.00 -7.23 -7.96
C SER A 14 10.53 -7.67 -6.59
N LYS A 15 10.90 -6.71 -5.73
CA LYS A 15 11.39 -6.91 -4.36
C LYS A 15 10.36 -6.46 -3.30
N CYS A 16 9.10 -6.33 -3.67
CA CYS A 16 8.05 -5.80 -2.81
C CYS A 16 6.90 -6.80 -2.67
N HIS A 17 6.26 -6.82 -1.52
CA HIS A 17 5.00 -7.53 -1.29
C HIS A 17 3.78 -6.78 -1.86
N ALA A 18 3.93 -6.04 -2.97
CA ALA A 18 2.90 -5.22 -3.61
C ALA A 18 2.19 -4.21 -2.67
N LEU A 19 2.91 -3.63 -1.70
CA LEU A 19 2.32 -2.84 -0.61
C LEU A 19 1.48 -1.65 -1.10
N CYS A 20 1.92 -0.90 -2.11
CA CYS A 20 1.12 0.20 -2.67
C CYS A 20 -0.17 -0.28 -3.35
N CYS A 21 -0.15 -1.48 -3.95
CA CYS A 21 -1.30 -2.07 -4.62
C CYS A 21 -2.34 -2.60 -3.63
N VAL A 22 -1.97 -2.96 -2.40
CA VAL A 22 -2.90 -3.51 -1.41
C VAL A 22 -3.25 -2.49 -0.33
N ALA A 23 -2.28 -1.79 0.25
CA ALA A 23 -2.50 -0.94 1.42
C ALA A 23 -3.29 0.35 1.13
N LEU A 24 -3.24 0.85 -0.11
CA LEU A 24 -3.91 2.09 -0.51
C LEU A 24 -5.33 1.86 -1.05
N GLU A 25 -6.17 2.88 -0.92
CA GLU A 25 -7.46 2.96 -1.62
C GLU A 25 -7.23 3.36 -3.08
N PHE A 26 -7.99 2.78 -4.00
CA PHE A 26 -8.14 3.31 -5.36
C PHE A 26 -9.61 3.66 -5.61
N ASP A 27 -9.86 4.84 -6.17
CA ASP A 27 -11.19 5.42 -6.36
C ASP A 27 -11.26 6.12 -7.71
N TRP A 28 -11.10 5.34 -8.78
CA TRP A 28 -11.25 5.79 -10.15
C TRP A 28 -12.63 5.43 -10.69
N PRO A 29 -13.12 6.12 -11.75
CA PRO A 29 -14.44 5.84 -12.32
C PRO A 29 -14.66 4.38 -12.75
N HIS A 30 -13.62 3.73 -13.27
CA HIS A 30 -13.66 2.37 -13.81
C HIS A 30 -13.17 1.30 -12.82
N TYR A 31 -12.56 1.71 -11.70
CA TYR A 31 -12.01 0.78 -10.73
C TYR A 31 -11.97 1.40 -9.33
N LYS A 32 -12.54 0.67 -8.36
CA LYS A 32 -12.53 1.06 -6.95
C LYS A 32 -12.14 -0.12 -6.08
N LYS A 33 -11.36 0.15 -5.04
CA LYS A 33 -11.10 -0.79 -3.96
C LYS A 33 -10.82 -0.03 -2.66
N PRO A 34 -11.25 -0.55 -1.50
CA PRO A 34 -10.86 0.00 -0.21
C PRO A 34 -9.37 -0.29 0.09
N PRO A 35 -8.78 0.42 1.08
CA PRO A 35 -7.44 0.10 1.56
C PRO A 35 -7.39 -1.29 2.17
N GLY A 36 -6.28 -1.98 1.96
CA GLY A 36 -6.00 -3.31 2.50
C GLY A 36 -6.67 -4.48 1.75
N GLU A 37 -7.41 -4.20 0.68
CA GLU A 37 -7.90 -5.21 -0.27
C GLU A 37 -6.99 -5.31 -1.49
N PRO A 38 -6.56 -6.53 -1.87
CA PRO A 38 -5.75 -6.73 -3.06
C PRO A 38 -6.58 -6.51 -4.33
N CYS A 39 -5.95 -5.94 -5.36
CA CYS A 39 -6.56 -5.87 -6.69
C CYS A 39 -6.78 -7.28 -7.25
N LYS A 40 -7.85 -7.50 -8.01
CA LYS A 40 -8.15 -8.77 -8.70
C LYS A 40 -7.02 -9.26 -9.62
N ASN A 41 -6.15 -8.35 -10.08
CA ASN A 41 -5.02 -8.66 -10.96
C ASN A 41 -3.72 -8.94 -10.18
N LEU A 42 -3.75 -8.89 -8.84
CA LEU A 42 -2.59 -9.19 -8.00
C LEU A 42 -2.41 -10.70 -7.86
N THR A 43 -1.29 -11.22 -8.34
CA THR A 43 -0.94 -12.65 -8.25
C THR A 43 -0.47 -13.03 -6.85
N GLU A 44 -0.28 -14.33 -6.63
CA GLU A 44 0.28 -14.84 -5.38
C GLU A 44 1.70 -14.37 -5.12
N ASP A 45 2.51 -14.25 -6.18
CA ASP A 45 3.89 -13.75 -6.14
C ASP A 45 4.02 -12.22 -6.06
N PHE A 46 2.97 -11.53 -5.59
CA PHE A 46 2.94 -10.06 -5.45
C PHE A 46 3.16 -9.27 -6.75
N LYS A 47 2.78 -9.83 -7.91
CA LYS A 47 2.91 -9.16 -9.22
C LYS A 47 1.53 -8.78 -9.77
N CYS A 48 1.48 -7.73 -10.58
CA CYS A 48 0.28 -7.42 -11.36
C CYS A 48 0.32 -8.23 -12.66
N SER A 49 -0.69 -9.07 -12.89
CA SER A 49 -0.79 -9.94 -14.07
C SER A 49 -0.99 -9.19 -15.39
N ILE A 50 -1.32 -7.89 -15.33
CA ILE A 50 -1.62 -7.05 -16.48
C ILE A 50 -0.76 -5.79 -16.56
N PHE A 51 0.36 -5.70 -15.82
CA PHE A 51 1.14 -4.46 -15.72
C PHE A 51 1.59 -3.90 -17.09
N ASP A 52 1.98 -4.77 -18.01
CA ASP A 52 2.44 -4.39 -19.35
C ASP A 52 1.29 -4.02 -20.31
N ARG A 53 0.03 -4.25 -19.90
CA ARG A 53 -1.17 -3.99 -20.69
C ARG A 53 -2.21 -3.14 -19.94
N LEU A 54 -1.78 -2.37 -18.94
CA LEU A 54 -2.68 -1.52 -18.14
C LEU A 54 -3.49 -0.57 -19.02
N GLU A 55 -2.87 0.01 -20.06
CA GLU A 55 -3.54 0.89 -21.01
C GLU A 55 -4.66 0.18 -21.77
N GLU A 56 -4.39 -1.00 -22.31
CA GLU A 56 -5.36 -1.80 -23.08
C GLU A 56 -6.54 -2.26 -22.22
N GLU A 57 -6.27 -2.53 -20.94
CA GLU A 57 -7.27 -2.98 -19.96
C GLU A 57 -8.01 -1.83 -19.26
N GLY A 58 -7.67 -0.58 -19.56
CA GLY A 58 -8.33 0.61 -19.00
C GLY A 58 -7.88 1.01 -17.60
N TYR A 59 -6.65 0.66 -17.19
CA TYR A 59 -6.03 0.94 -15.88
C TYR A 59 -4.84 1.93 -15.99
N SER A 60 -4.87 2.85 -16.95
CA SER A 60 -3.74 3.75 -17.27
C SER A 60 -3.25 4.58 -16.07
N GLU A 61 -4.15 4.93 -15.16
CA GLU A 61 -3.92 5.77 -13.99
C GLU A 61 -2.95 5.10 -13.01
N PHE A 62 -2.90 3.76 -12.98
CA PHE A 62 -1.97 3.01 -12.14
C PHE A 62 -0.50 3.24 -12.52
N ARG A 63 -0.19 3.55 -13.78
CA ARG A 63 1.20 3.80 -14.21
C ARG A 63 1.77 5.10 -13.63
N SER A 64 0.90 6.06 -13.33
CA SER A 64 1.30 7.34 -12.73
C SER A 64 1.61 7.25 -11.24
N HIS A 65 1.19 6.18 -10.56
CA HIS A 65 1.46 6.00 -9.15
C HIS A 65 2.92 5.59 -8.93
N ASN A 66 3.63 6.33 -8.07
CA ASN A 66 5.00 6.03 -7.68
C ASN A 66 5.12 6.06 -6.15
N CYS A 67 5.53 4.93 -5.55
CA CYS A 67 5.73 4.82 -4.11
C CYS A 67 7.15 5.20 -3.66
N TYR A 68 8.02 5.61 -4.60
CA TYR A 68 9.39 6.06 -4.38
C TYR A 68 10.26 5.05 -3.61
N GLY A 69 10.03 3.76 -3.87
CA GLY A 69 10.76 2.67 -3.22
C GLY A 69 10.36 2.37 -1.77
N ALA A 70 9.35 3.05 -1.21
CA ALA A 70 8.85 2.77 0.13
C ALA A 70 8.38 1.31 0.27
N GLY A 71 7.70 0.80 -0.76
CA GLY A 71 7.17 -0.56 -0.76
C GLY A 71 8.25 -1.64 -0.63
N GLN A 72 9.30 -1.60 -1.46
CA GLN A 72 10.37 -2.61 -1.38
C GLN A 72 11.16 -2.50 -0.07
N SER A 73 11.34 -1.28 0.45
CA SER A 73 12.12 -1.04 1.65
C SER A 73 11.49 -1.72 2.87
N ILE A 74 10.17 -1.62 3.01
CA ILE A 74 9.44 -2.26 4.10
C ILE A 74 9.34 -3.76 3.90
N ALA A 75 8.98 -4.21 2.69
CA ALA A 75 8.83 -5.64 2.38
C ALA A 75 10.13 -6.41 2.68
N GLN A 76 11.28 -5.92 2.19
CA GLN A 76 12.57 -6.57 2.43
C GLN A 76 13.00 -6.54 3.89
N ALA A 77 12.68 -5.47 4.63
CA ALA A 77 12.99 -5.39 6.05
C ALA A 77 12.19 -6.42 6.86
N VAL A 78 10.90 -6.58 6.56
CA VAL A 78 10.03 -7.54 7.25
C VAL A 78 10.36 -8.96 6.84
N GLU A 79 10.53 -9.23 5.54
CA GLU A 79 10.95 -10.55 5.04
C GLU A 79 12.30 -10.96 5.62
N GLY A 80 13.29 -10.05 5.64
CA GLY A 80 14.61 -10.34 6.20
C GLY A 80 14.59 -10.62 7.70
N ALA A 81 13.65 -10.03 8.44
CA ALA A 81 13.53 -10.23 9.90
C ALA A 81 12.66 -11.44 10.27
N THR A 82 11.66 -11.78 9.45
CA THR A 82 10.61 -12.74 9.83
C THR A 82 10.44 -13.91 8.87
N GLY A 83 10.91 -13.78 7.62
CA GLY A 83 10.61 -14.71 6.53
C GLY A 83 9.15 -14.64 6.07
N CYS A 84 8.40 -13.61 6.47
CA CYS A 84 6.97 -13.49 6.23
C CYS A 84 6.62 -12.21 5.45
N SER A 85 5.37 -12.20 4.96
CA SER A 85 4.69 -11.11 4.28
C SER A 85 3.33 -10.81 4.92
N TRP A 86 2.63 -9.76 4.47
CA TRP A 86 1.27 -9.46 4.92
C TRP A 86 0.25 -10.59 4.71
N ARG A 87 0.55 -11.60 3.89
CA ARG A 87 -0.33 -12.77 3.70
C ARG A 87 -0.26 -13.77 4.85
N ASP A 88 0.82 -13.75 5.63
CA ASP A 88 1.12 -14.78 6.64
C ASP A 88 0.43 -14.54 8.00
N GLY A 89 -0.25 -13.40 8.17
CA GLY A 89 -1.08 -13.17 9.34
C GLY A 89 -1.39 -11.70 9.60
N ALA A 90 -2.42 -11.46 10.41
CA ALA A 90 -2.89 -10.11 10.73
C ALA A 90 -1.80 -9.25 11.40
N HIS A 91 -0.94 -9.85 12.22
CA HIS A 91 0.17 -9.13 12.87
C HIS A 91 1.17 -8.59 11.84
N ILE A 92 1.66 -9.44 10.92
CA ILE A 92 2.62 -9.04 9.88
C ILE A 92 1.96 -8.02 8.93
N LYS A 93 0.70 -8.25 8.53
CA LYS A 93 -0.07 -7.31 7.72
C LYS A 93 -0.11 -5.91 8.34
N ASN A 94 -0.43 -5.83 9.64
CA ASN A 94 -0.52 -4.54 10.34
C ASN A 94 0.84 -3.82 10.35
N VAL A 95 1.93 -4.53 10.63
CA VAL A 95 3.29 -3.97 10.64
C VAL A 95 3.66 -3.45 9.26
N GLU A 96 3.57 -4.29 8.22
CA GLU A 96 3.95 -3.88 6.87
C GLU A 96 3.14 -2.68 6.39
N PHE A 97 1.83 -2.69 6.62
CA PHE A 97 0.97 -1.62 6.13
C PHE A 97 1.21 -0.33 6.90
N SER A 98 1.32 -0.38 8.23
CA SER A 98 1.55 0.83 9.03
C SER A 98 2.90 1.48 8.71
N GLU A 99 3.95 0.67 8.57
CA GLU A 99 5.29 1.19 8.27
C GLU A 99 5.40 1.69 6.83
N TYR A 100 4.76 1.00 5.88
CA TYR A 100 4.66 1.47 4.50
C TYR A 100 3.93 2.82 4.41
N LEU A 101 2.78 2.97 5.05
CA LEU A 101 1.99 4.20 4.99
C LEU A 101 2.74 5.38 5.58
N LYS A 102 3.45 5.20 6.72
CA LYS A 102 4.30 6.23 7.32
C LYS A 102 5.44 6.64 6.40
N LEU A 103 6.21 5.66 5.91
CA LEU A 103 7.37 5.93 5.05
C LEU A 103 6.96 6.58 3.73
N PHE A 104 5.88 6.09 3.10
CA PHE A 104 5.35 6.68 1.88
C PHE A 104 4.88 8.11 2.11
N ALA A 105 4.18 8.39 3.22
CA ALA A 105 3.75 9.74 3.57
C ALA A 105 4.94 10.70 3.72
N ASP A 106 5.96 10.29 4.47
CA ASP A 106 7.18 11.08 4.68
C ASP A 106 7.92 11.37 3.38
N ILE A 107 8.09 10.36 2.51
CA ILE A 107 8.79 10.54 1.23
C ILE A 107 7.97 11.42 0.29
N HIS A 108 6.67 11.16 0.17
CA HIS A 108 5.78 11.94 -0.69
C HIS A 108 5.77 13.42 -0.27
N GLU A 109 5.68 13.72 1.02
CA GLU A 109 5.70 15.09 1.51
C GLU A 109 7.03 15.79 1.22
N LYS A 110 8.16 15.11 1.46
CA LYS A 110 9.49 15.65 1.18
C LYS A 110 9.72 15.92 -0.31
N LEU A 111 9.19 15.09 -1.20
CA LEU A 111 9.39 15.21 -2.65
C LEU A 111 8.40 16.16 -3.33
N THR A 112 7.16 16.24 -2.83
CA THR A 112 6.08 16.99 -3.50
C THR A 112 5.70 18.27 -2.77
N GLY A 113 6.14 18.46 -1.51
CA GLY A 113 5.67 19.52 -0.63
C GLY A 113 4.20 19.38 -0.22
N ARG A 114 3.58 18.22 -0.48
CA ARG A 114 2.17 17.95 -0.21
C ARG A 114 2.02 16.67 0.62
N PRO A 115 1.08 16.62 1.56
CA PRO A 115 0.81 15.39 2.28
C PRO A 115 0.40 14.27 1.31
N ALA A 116 0.84 13.04 1.58
CA ALA A 116 0.39 11.89 0.81
C ALA A 116 -1.14 11.79 0.84
N PRO A 117 -1.77 11.27 -0.23
CA PRO A 117 -3.19 11.00 -0.25
C PRO A 117 -3.54 9.98 0.85
N ARG A 118 -4.04 10.48 1.98
CA ARG A 118 -4.59 9.67 3.06
C ARG A 118 -6.03 9.32 2.72
N LYS A 119 -6.32 8.02 2.61
CA LYS A 119 -7.70 7.54 2.76
C LYS A 119 -7.74 6.36 3.73
N GLU A 120 -7.24 6.60 4.93
CA GLU A 120 -7.59 5.80 6.09
C GLU A 120 -8.95 6.30 6.57
N LYS A 121 -10.02 5.52 6.38
CA LYS A 121 -11.16 5.68 7.27
C LYS A 121 -10.72 5.02 8.58
N ALA A 122 -10.46 5.86 9.60
CA ALA A 122 -10.27 5.41 10.97
C ALA A 122 -11.33 4.35 11.33
N PRO A 123 -11.00 3.36 12.18
CA PRO A 123 -11.99 2.39 12.63
C PRO A 123 -13.18 3.16 13.18
N ARG A 124 -14.37 2.89 12.65
CA ARG A 124 -15.61 3.42 13.22
C ARG A 124 -15.69 2.82 14.62
N GLU A 125 -15.48 3.63 15.65
CA GLU A 125 -15.83 3.25 17.02
C GLU A 125 -17.31 2.85 16.98
N THR A 126 -17.56 1.54 17.07
CA THR A 126 -18.89 1.04 17.38
C THR A 126 -19.15 1.43 18.82
N VAL A 127 -19.79 2.60 19.01
CA VAL A 127 -20.55 2.86 20.23
C VAL A 127 -21.64 1.79 20.26
N SER A 128 -21.41 0.78 21.09
CA SER A 128 -22.42 -0.17 21.49
C SER A 128 -23.48 0.58 22.28
N GLU A 129 -24.59 0.91 21.62
CA GLU A 129 -25.81 1.32 22.29
C GLU A 129 -26.31 0.12 23.11
N GLN A 130 -26.23 0.25 24.44
CA GLN A 130 -26.86 -0.69 25.36
C GLN A 130 -28.39 -0.54 25.22
N PRO A 131 -29.16 -1.63 25.10
CA PRO A 131 -30.61 -1.51 25.12
C PRO A 131 -31.06 -1.08 26.51
N ALA A 132 -31.85 -0.01 26.57
CA ALA A 132 -32.58 0.38 27.75
C ALA A 132 -33.51 -0.77 28.16
N THR A 133 -33.22 -1.40 29.30
CA THR A 133 -34.15 -2.32 29.96
C THR A 133 -35.21 -1.50 30.69
N SER A 134 -36.41 -1.44 30.11
CA SER A 134 -37.61 -0.97 30.78
C SER A 134 -38.13 -2.04 31.74
N THR A 135 -38.30 -1.72 33.01
CA THR A 135 -39.30 -2.31 33.93
C THR A 135 -39.68 -1.23 34.93
#